data_AF-A0A137QU11-F1
#
_entry.id   AF-A0A137QU11-F1
#
_cell.length_a   1.000
_cell.length_b   1.000
_cell.length_c   1.000
_cell.angle_alpha   90.00
_cell.angle_beta   90.00
_cell.angle_gamma   90.00
#
_symmetry.space_group_name_H-M   'P 1'
#
loop_
_entity.id
_entity.type
_entity.pdbx_description
1 polymer ?
#
loop_
_entity_poly.entity_id
_entity_poly.type
_entity_poly.pdbx_seq_one_letter_code
_entity_poly.pdbx_strand_id
1 'polypeptide(L)'
;MPRTTATTSHNAKYSSFSRENPPFPVGDPQSRYIIFDKKDLDVEAIAQRQFRYFKASAEANEYLQRDPARRDRTCAQLSQHPKFKKEFSPDALVPFGGDIDPNDYLAWIDRELDKEPTRFEDYVLRAHLSVSGLLVFEEYIMTWGLYLYPDERDIVYARAAQLYMNAFEKELAGLSGDGGHELSTEGISTNTLPTPPPSSHDLNSAPITPEQID
;
A
#
# COMPACT_ATOMS: atom_id res chain seq x y z
N MET A 1 12.87 -35.73 -29.28
CA MET A 1 13.28 -35.15 -27.98
C MET A 1 12.06 -34.45 -27.38
N PRO A 2 11.38 -35.03 -26.39
CA PRO A 2 10.32 -34.30 -25.70
C PRO A 2 10.96 -33.26 -24.78
N ARG A 3 10.58 -32.00 -24.96
CA ARG A 3 11.00 -30.87 -24.14
C ARG A 3 10.05 -30.81 -22.95
N THR A 4 10.48 -31.36 -21.82
CA THR A 4 9.73 -31.25 -20.55
C THR A 4 9.83 -29.79 -20.09
N THR A 5 8.81 -28.99 -20.39
CA THR A 5 8.62 -27.69 -19.73
C THR A 5 8.12 -27.99 -18.32
N ALA A 6 9.04 -28.02 -17.35
CA ALA A 6 8.69 -27.87 -15.96
C ALA A 6 8.19 -26.44 -15.75
N THR A 7 6.95 -26.18 -16.15
CA THR A 7 6.17 -25.08 -15.61
C THR A 7 5.83 -25.50 -14.19
N THR A 8 6.78 -25.32 -13.27
CA THR A 8 6.54 -25.45 -11.84
C THR A 8 5.57 -24.32 -11.51
N SER A 9 4.28 -24.65 -11.55
CA SER A 9 3.18 -23.76 -11.21
C SER A 9 3.47 -23.10 -9.87
N HIS A 10 3.31 -21.78 -9.79
CA HIS A 10 3.31 -20.97 -8.56
C HIS A 10 2.51 -21.69 -7.45
N ASN A 11 1.42 -22.37 -7.81
CA ASN A 11 0.57 -23.20 -6.91
C ASN A 11 1.27 -24.40 -6.23
N ALA A 12 2.34 -24.95 -6.80
CA ALA A 12 3.01 -26.13 -6.25
C ALA A 12 3.76 -25.82 -4.94
N LYS A 13 4.22 -24.59 -4.77
CA LYS A 13 4.90 -24.13 -3.53
C LYS A 13 3.88 -24.01 -2.38
N TYR A 14 2.69 -23.52 -2.68
CA TYR A 14 1.61 -23.23 -1.70
C TYR A 14 0.79 -24.45 -1.28
N SER A 15 0.80 -25.53 -2.08
CA SER A 15 0.03 -26.75 -1.80
C SER A 15 0.55 -27.56 -0.61
N SER A 16 1.72 -27.21 -0.06
CA SER A 16 2.35 -27.91 1.05
C SER A 16 2.05 -27.31 2.44
N PHE A 17 1.40 -26.14 2.47
CA PHE A 17 1.10 -25.43 3.70
C PHE A 17 -0.26 -25.83 4.27
N SER A 18 -0.32 -25.94 5.60
CA SER A 18 -1.56 -26.20 6.34
C SER A 18 -1.56 -25.39 7.64
N ARG A 19 -2.65 -25.45 8.42
CA ARG A 19 -2.68 -24.84 9.75
C ARG A 19 -1.63 -25.45 10.69
N GLU A 20 -1.37 -26.75 10.55
CA GLU A 20 -0.40 -27.49 11.35
C GLU A 20 1.04 -27.28 10.87
N ASN A 21 1.22 -26.84 9.62
CA ASN A 21 2.51 -26.52 9.03
C ASN A 21 2.41 -25.21 8.22
N PRO A 22 2.34 -24.06 8.91
CA PRO A 22 2.19 -22.77 8.24
C PRO A 22 3.40 -22.42 7.37
N PRO A 23 3.22 -21.55 6.36
CA PRO A 23 4.31 -21.12 5.47
C PRO A 23 5.41 -20.36 6.20
N PHE A 24 5.10 -19.80 7.37
CA PHE A 24 6.01 -18.98 8.17
C PHE A 24 5.75 -19.20 9.67
N PRO A 25 6.76 -18.92 10.53
CA PRO A 25 6.55 -18.93 11.97
C PRO A 25 5.52 -17.87 12.38
N VAL A 26 4.71 -18.23 13.39
CA VAL A 26 3.70 -17.34 13.98
C VAL A 26 4.39 -16.44 15.01
N GLY A 27 4.23 -15.12 14.86
CA GLY A 27 4.70 -14.13 15.83
C GLY A 27 6.21 -14.10 16.08
N ASP A 28 7.05 -14.61 15.17
CA ASP A 28 8.51 -14.53 15.29
C ASP A 28 9.02 -13.18 14.79
N PRO A 29 9.48 -12.27 15.68
CA PRO A 29 9.96 -10.96 15.29
C PRO A 29 11.29 -10.98 14.53
N GLN A 30 12.01 -12.11 14.49
CA GLN A 30 13.21 -12.27 13.68
C GLN A 30 12.91 -12.78 12.26
N SER A 31 11.70 -13.27 12.02
CA SER A 31 11.27 -13.66 10.69
C SER A 31 10.82 -12.44 9.90
N ARG A 32 11.37 -12.25 8.70
CA ARG A 32 10.92 -11.22 7.75
C ARG A 32 9.50 -11.44 7.24
N TYR A 33 8.97 -12.65 7.44
CA TYR A 33 7.65 -13.07 7.04
C TYR A 33 6.92 -13.61 8.26
N ILE A 34 5.85 -12.95 8.68
CA ILE A 34 5.19 -13.22 9.96
C ILE A 34 3.73 -13.52 9.68
N ILE A 35 3.25 -14.66 10.21
CA ILE A 35 1.82 -14.81 10.49
C ILE A 35 1.56 -14.07 11.79
N PHE A 36 0.58 -13.16 11.80
CA PHE A 36 0.26 -12.38 12.99
C PHE A 36 0.01 -13.31 14.19
N ASP A 37 0.39 -12.89 15.39
CA ASP A 37 -0.23 -13.46 16.58
C ASP A 37 -1.64 -12.87 16.67
N LYS A 38 -2.65 -13.71 16.93
CA LYS A 38 -4.04 -13.25 17.08
C LYS A 38 -4.18 -12.10 18.07
N LYS A 39 -3.35 -12.07 19.12
CA LYS A 39 -3.40 -11.02 20.15
C LYS A 39 -2.91 -9.65 19.67
N ASP A 40 -2.07 -9.65 18.62
CA ASP A 40 -1.46 -8.45 18.05
C ASP A 40 -2.23 -7.95 16.81
N LEU A 41 -3.37 -8.59 16.50
CA LEU A 41 -4.15 -8.27 15.34
C LEU A 41 -5.06 -7.06 15.56
N ASP A 42 -4.70 -5.95 14.93
CA ASP A 42 -5.55 -4.76 14.85
C ASP A 42 -6.27 -4.71 13.48
N VAL A 43 -7.49 -5.26 13.46
CA VAL A 43 -8.35 -5.29 12.27
C VAL A 43 -8.62 -3.90 11.71
N GLU A 44 -8.80 -2.89 12.57
CA GLU A 44 -9.12 -1.53 12.13
C GLU A 44 -7.91 -0.89 11.48
N ALA A 45 -6.72 -1.01 12.08
CA ALA A 45 -5.49 -0.48 11.50
C ALA A 45 -5.17 -1.13 10.15
N ILE A 46 -5.35 -2.44 10.02
CA ILE A 46 -5.15 -3.17 8.76
C ILE A 46 -6.14 -2.67 7.69
N ALA A 47 -7.43 -2.58 8.03
CA ALA A 47 -8.45 -2.10 7.11
C ALA A 47 -8.21 -0.64 6.67
N GLN A 48 -7.81 0.25 7.59
CA GLN A 48 -7.47 1.63 7.28
C GLN A 48 -6.27 1.74 6.36
N ARG A 49 -5.23 0.92 6.57
CA ARG A 49 -4.04 0.89 5.70
C ARG A 49 -4.39 0.40 4.30
N GLN A 50 -5.22 -0.63 4.18
CA GLN A 50 -5.72 -1.11 2.88
C GLN A 50 -6.53 -0.01 2.16
N PHE A 51 -7.47 0.61 2.88
CA PHE A 51 -8.27 1.73 2.36
C PHE A 51 -7.39 2.90 1.90
N ARG A 52 -6.31 3.22 2.61
CA ARG A 52 -5.37 4.29 2.25
C ARG A 52 -4.77 4.08 0.86
N TYR A 53 -4.39 2.85 0.51
CA TYR A 53 -3.87 2.55 -0.83
C TYR A 53 -4.95 2.74 -1.91
N PHE A 54 -6.17 2.25 -1.67
CA PHE A 54 -7.28 2.46 -2.61
C PHE A 54 -7.59 3.95 -2.82
N LYS A 55 -7.69 4.70 -1.72
CA LYS A 55 -7.97 6.14 -1.75
C LYS A 55 -6.88 6.91 -2.51
N ALA A 56 -5.61 6.71 -2.17
CA ALA A 56 -4.51 7.38 -2.86
C ALA A 56 -4.44 7.04 -4.37
N SER A 57 -4.82 5.83 -4.77
CA SER A 57 -4.94 5.44 -6.17
C SER A 57 -6.10 6.16 -6.87
N ALA A 58 -7.27 6.19 -6.24
CA ALA A 58 -8.46 6.84 -6.80
C ALA A 58 -8.24 8.34 -7.01
N GLU A 59 -7.77 9.05 -5.98
CA GLU A 59 -7.51 10.50 -6.03
C GLU A 59 -6.48 10.86 -7.11
N ALA A 60 -5.40 10.08 -7.20
CA ALA A 60 -4.38 10.30 -8.22
C ALA A 60 -4.93 10.07 -9.63
N ASN A 61 -5.69 9.00 -9.85
CA ASN A 61 -6.27 8.71 -11.16
C ASN A 61 -7.34 9.73 -11.57
N GLU A 62 -8.11 10.27 -10.62
CA GLU A 62 -9.06 11.35 -10.89
C GLU A 62 -8.37 12.63 -11.38
N TYR A 63 -7.19 12.95 -10.85
CA TYR A 63 -6.39 14.05 -11.36
C TYR A 63 -5.83 13.73 -12.76
N LEU A 64 -5.26 12.53 -12.93
CA LEU A 64 -4.56 12.13 -14.16
C LEU A 64 -5.48 11.95 -15.37
N GLN A 65 -6.76 11.62 -15.17
CA GLN A 65 -7.71 11.44 -16.27
C GLN A 65 -7.97 12.73 -17.07
N ARG A 66 -7.59 13.90 -16.52
CA ARG A 66 -7.71 15.20 -17.19
C ARG A 66 -6.79 15.33 -18.42
N ASP A 67 -5.67 14.61 -18.43
CA ASP A 67 -4.76 14.54 -19.59
C ASP A 67 -4.16 13.13 -19.74
N PRO A 68 -4.92 12.19 -20.35
CA PRO A 68 -4.47 10.81 -20.53
C PRO A 68 -3.19 10.71 -21.38
N ALA A 69 -3.02 11.60 -22.37
CA ALA A 69 -1.85 11.59 -23.25
C ALA A 69 -0.57 12.03 -22.51
N ARG A 70 -0.67 12.98 -21.58
CA ARG A 70 0.44 13.33 -20.68
C ARG A 70 0.70 12.21 -19.69
N ARG A 71 -0.34 11.62 -19.07
CA ARG A 71 -0.21 10.46 -18.18
C ARG A 71 0.62 9.36 -18.82
N ASP A 72 0.25 8.93 -20.02
CA ASP A 72 0.91 7.81 -20.68
C ASP A 72 2.37 8.13 -21.04
N ARG A 73 2.67 9.36 -21.47
CA ARG A 73 4.05 9.83 -21.69
C ARG A 73 4.86 9.85 -20.41
N THR A 74 4.29 10.35 -19.31
CA THR A 74 4.95 10.38 -18.01
C THR A 74 5.20 8.98 -17.47
N CYS A 75 4.23 8.05 -17.59
CA CYS A 75 4.43 6.64 -17.24
C CYS A 75 5.60 6.02 -18.04
N ALA A 76 5.67 6.28 -19.35
CA ALA A 76 6.76 5.79 -20.18
C ALA A 76 8.13 6.34 -19.74
N GLN A 77 8.21 7.62 -19.39
CA GLN A 77 9.44 8.25 -18.87
C GLN A 77 9.84 7.67 -17.51
N LEU A 78 8.88 7.57 -16.59
CA LEU A 78 9.12 7.04 -15.24
C LEU A 78 9.49 5.57 -15.24
N SER A 79 9.06 4.77 -16.23
CA SER A 79 9.46 3.36 -16.37
C SER A 79 10.98 3.14 -16.49
N GLN A 80 11.75 4.20 -16.72
CA GLN A 80 13.22 4.19 -16.75
C GLN A 80 13.84 4.47 -15.37
N HIS A 81 13.04 4.94 -14.40
CA HIS A 81 13.48 5.29 -13.06
C HIS A 81 13.54 4.04 -12.15
N PRO A 82 14.57 3.87 -11.31
CA PRO A 82 14.74 2.66 -10.49
C PRO A 82 13.62 2.42 -9.46
N LYS A 83 12.92 3.49 -9.04
CA LYS A 83 11.74 3.40 -8.16
C LYS A 83 10.47 2.93 -8.89
N PHE A 84 10.48 2.91 -10.21
CA PHE A 84 9.33 2.52 -11.03
C PHE A 84 9.57 1.12 -11.57
N LYS A 85 8.87 0.13 -11.01
CA LYS A 85 8.98 -1.26 -11.48
C LYS A 85 8.08 -1.45 -12.70
N LYS A 86 8.61 -2.07 -13.75
CA LYS A 86 7.85 -2.40 -14.97
C LYS A 86 6.91 -3.58 -14.76
N GLU A 87 7.28 -4.48 -13.84
CA GLU A 87 6.46 -5.61 -13.45
C GLU A 87 5.73 -5.30 -12.15
N PHE A 88 4.41 -5.49 -12.18
CA PHE A 88 3.51 -5.32 -11.05
C PHE A 88 3.06 -6.70 -10.56
N SER A 89 3.98 -7.42 -9.93
CA SER A 89 3.68 -8.61 -9.16
C SER A 89 4.29 -8.46 -7.76
N PRO A 90 3.65 -8.98 -6.70
CA PRO A 90 4.23 -8.95 -5.36
C PRO A 90 5.65 -9.50 -5.34
N ASP A 91 5.89 -10.62 -6.04
CA ASP A 91 7.21 -11.26 -6.16
C ASP A 91 8.25 -10.40 -6.91
N ALA A 92 7.85 -9.56 -7.87
CA ALA A 92 8.79 -8.64 -8.54
C ALA A 92 9.11 -7.40 -7.70
N LEU A 93 8.20 -7.00 -6.82
CA LEU A 93 8.36 -5.84 -5.94
C LEU A 93 9.15 -6.20 -4.68
N VAL A 94 8.75 -7.29 -4.03
CA VAL A 94 9.34 -7.86 -2.82
C VAL A 94 9.41 -9.37 -3.02
N PRO A 95 10.53 -9.89 -3.56
CA PRO A 95 10.68 -11.32 -3.81
C PRO A 95 10.57 -12.14 -2.53
N PHE A 96 9.83 -13.25 -2.59
CA PHE A 96 9.71 -14.19 -1.49
C PHE A 96 11.08 -14.76 -1.07
N GLY A 97 11.44 -14.62 0.20
CA GLY A 97 12.74 -15.01 0.74
C GLY A 97 13.88 -14.07 0.35
N GLY A 98 13.58 -12.90 -0.22
CA GLY A 98 14.56 -11.92 -0.65
C GLY A 98 15.12 -11.04 0.48
N ASP A 99 15.97 -10.10 0.08
CA ASP A 99 16.63 -9.18 1.01
C ASP A 99 15.74 -8.02 1.48
N ILE A 100 14.65 -7.75 0.74
CA ILE A 100 13.71 -6.69 1.06
C ILE A 100 12.66 -7.25 2.02
N ASP A 101 12.56 -6.66 3.20
CA ASP A 101 11.48 -6.95 4.14
C ASP A 101 10.16 -6.31 3.65
N PRO A 102 9.05 -7.07 3.55
CA PRO A 102 7.76 -6.52 3.13
C PRO A 102 7.27 -5.36 4.00
N ASN A 103 7.49 -5.40 5.31
CA ASN A 103 7.07 -4.33 6.22
C ASN A 103 7.87 -3.05 5.99
N ASP A 104 9.19 -3.17 5.77
CA ASP A 104 10.04 -2.02 5.43
C ASP A 104 9.62 -1.40 4.08
N TYR A 105 9.31 -2.24 3.09
CA TYR A 105 8.82 -1.77 1.79
C TYR A 105 7.49 -1.02 1.91
N LEU A 106 6.52 -1.60 2.64
CA LEU A 106 5.22 -0.96 2.87
C LEU A 106 5.36 0.31 3.72
N ALA A 107 6.25 0.35 4.71
CA ALA A 107 6.52 1.55 5.51
C ALA A 107 7.16 2.67 4.69
N TRP A 108 8.02 2.32 3.72
CA TRP A 108 8.55 3.29 2.76
C TRP A 108 7.42 3.84 1.87
N ILE A 109 6.56 2.97 1.32
CA ILE A 109 5.40 3.43 0.52
C ILE A 109 4.51 4.35 1.33
N ASP A 110 4.15 3.96 2.55
CA ASP A 110 3.32 4.79 3.44
C ASP A 110 3.90 6.19 3.62
N ARG A 111 5.22 6.29 3.82
CA ARG A 111 5.92 7.57 3.94
C ARG A 111 5.92 8.38 2.65
N GLU A 112 6.03 7.73 1.49
CA GLU A 112 5.95 8.42 0.20
C GLU A 112 4.52 8.90 -0.08
N LEU A 113 3.49 8.14 0.33
CA LEU A 113 2.09 8.51 0.17
C LEU A 113 1.64 9.63 1.12
N ASP A 114 2.38 9.88 2.21
CA ASP A 114 2.15 11.05 3.10
C ASP A 114 2.57 12.38 2.45
N LYS A 115 3.33 12.34 1.36
CA LYS A 115 3.76 13.56 0.67
C LYS A 115 2.62 14.07 -0.21
N GLU A 116 2.37 15.37 -0.12
CA GLU A 116 1.37 16.03 -0.96
C GLU A 116 1.90 16.15 -2.41
N PRO A 117 1.19 15.63 -3.42
CA PRO A 117 1.58 15.76 -4.82
C PRO A 117 1.40 17.21 -5.27
N THR A 118 2.47 17.79 -5.83
CA THR A 118 2.46 19.19 -6.30
C THR A 118 2.48 19.30 -7.82
N ARG A 119 2.94 18.24 -8.49
CA ARG A 119 3.11 18.16 -9.94
C ARG A 119 2.37 16.97 -10.51
N PHE A 120 2.08 17.03 -11.81
CA PHE A 120 1.45 15.94 -12.54
C PHE A 120 2.23 14.62 -12.40
N GLU A 121 3.56 14.70 -12.42
CA GLU A 121 4.46 13.56 -12.26
C GLU A 121 4.36 12.94 -10.85
N ASP A 122 4.09 13.76 -9.82
CA ASP A 122 3.87 13.28 -8.45
C ASP A 122 2.59 12.46 -8.37
N TYR A 123 1.53 12.85 -9.09
CA TYR A 123 0.30 12.06 -9.17
C TYR A 123 0.52 10.73 -9.88
N VAL A 124 1.32 10.68 -10.95
CA VAL A 124 1.68 9.41 -11.60
C VAL A 124 2.45 8.50 -10.63
N LEU A 125 3.41 9.07 -9.90
CA LEU A 125 4.16 8.32 -8.89
C LEU A 125 3.25 7.84 -7.76
N ARG A 126 2.33 8.69 -7.27
CA ARG A 126 1.37 8.34 -6.21
C ARG A 126 0.48 7.17 -6.63
N ALA A 127 -0.05 7.19 -7.86
CA ALA A 127 -0.83 6.09 -8.43
C ALA A 127 -0.01 4.79 -8.54
N HIS A 128 1.26 4.89 -8.98
CA HIS A 128 2.15 3.73 -9.09
C HIS A 128 2.45 3.10 -7.72
N LEU A 129 2.80 3.94 -6.74
CA LEU A 129 3.16 3.51 -5.39
C LEU A 129 1.96 2.94 -4.64
N SER A 130 0.77 3.54 -4.77
CA SER A 130 -0.43 3.04 -4.08
C SER A 130 -0.84 1.66 -4.59
N VAL A 131 -0.78 1.42 -5.91
CA VAL A 131 -1.02 0.09 -6.48
C VAL A 131 0.06 -0.91 -6.05
N SER A 132 1.33 -0.50 -6.08
CA SER A 132 2.45 -1.35 -5.62
C SER A 132 2.31 -1.73 -4.15
N GLY A 133 1.91 -0.78 -3.31
CA GLY A 133 1.68 -0.98 -1.88
C GLY A 133 0.51 -1.92 -1.64
N LEU A 134 -0.60 -1.74 -2.37
CA LEU A 134 -1.74 -2.65 -2.30
C LEU A 134 -1.34 -4.09 -2.65
N LEU A 135 -0.61 -4.31 -3.74
CA LEU A 135 -0.21 -5.66 -4.15
C LEU A 135 0.66 -6.37 -3.09
N VAL A 136 1.66 -5.67 -2.55
CA VAL A 136 2.52 -6.23 -1.49
C VAL A 136 1.73 -6.43 -0.19
N PHE A 137 0.79 -5.53 0.13
CA PHE A 137 -0.08 -5.65 1.29
C PHE A 137 -1.03 -6.85 1.19
N GLU A 138 -1.68 -7.05 0.04
CA GLU A 138 -2.56 -8.21 -0.19
C GLU A 138 -1.82 -9.54 -0.07
N GLU A 139 -0.60 -9.61 -0.60
CA GLU A 139 0.22 -10.81 -0.50
C GLU A 139 0.68 -11.03 0.95
N TYR A 140 1.40 -10.07 1.53
CA TYR A 140 2.13 -10.32 2.77
C TYR A 140 1.32 -10.08 4.05
N ILE A 141 0.35 -9.17 4.04
CA ILE A 141 -0.50 -8.88 5.20
C ILE A 141 -1.78 -9.72 5.13
N MET A 142 -2.49 -9.68 3.99
CA MET A 142 -3.81 -10.32 3.88
C MET A 142 -3.72 -11.83 3.61
N THR A 143 -2.83 -12.26 2.71
CA THR A 143 -2.71 -13.69 2.36
C THR A 143 -1.84 -14.42 3.37
N TRP A 144 -0.64 -13.91 3.64
CA TRP A 144 0.31 -14.56 4.54
C TRP A 144 0.11 -14.18 6.01
N GLY A 145 0.03 -12.89 6.33
CA GLY A 145 -0.14 -12.42 7.71
C GLY A 145 -1.38 -12.98 8.39
N LEU A 146 -2.47 -13.14 7.65
CA LEU A 146 -3.76 -13.67 8.13
C LEU A 146 -4.03 -15.12 7.73
N TYR A 147 -3.01 -15.88 7.30
CA TYR A 147 -3.19 -17.23 6.79
C TYR A 147 -3.96 -18.16 7.76
N LEU A 148 -3.71 -18.03 9.07
CA LEU A 148 -4.40 -18.83 10.10
C LEU A 148 -5.77 -18.29 10.51
N TYR A 149 -6.09 -17.05 10.10
CA TYR A 149 -7.21 -16.22 10.57
C TYR A 149 -8.11 -15.77 9.40
N PRO A 150 -8.73 -16.71 8.66
CA PRO A 150 -9.53 -16.38 7.48
C PRO A 150 -10.76 -15.53 7.81
N ASP A 151 -11.37 -15.75 8.98
CA ASP A 151 -12.53 -14.96 9.41
C ASP A 151 -12.12 -13.50 9.65
N GLU A 152 -10.97 -13.29 10.29
CA GLU A 152 -10.43 -11.95 10.51
C GLU A 152 -10.04 -11.26 9.19
N ARG A 153 -9.53 -12.01 8.21
CA ARG A 153 -9.30 -11.48 6.85
C ARG A 153 -10.60 -11.00 6.20
N ASP A 154 -11.68 -11.77 6.32
CA ASP A 154 -12.99 -11.38 5.77
C ASP A 154 -13.54 -10.13 6.47
N ILE A 155 -13.33 -10.00 7.79
CA ILE A 155 -13.70 -8.79 8.56
C ILE A 155 -12.90 -7.58 8.07
N VAL A 156 -11.59 -7.73 7.83
CA VAL A 156 -10.75 -6.65 7.29
C VAL A 156 -11.26 -6.19 5.93
N TYR A 157 -11.55 -7.12 5.00
CA TYR A 157 -12.09 -6.77 3.69
C TYR A 157 -13.44 -6.04 3.80
N ALA A 158 -14.35 -6.56 4.62
CA ALA A 158 -15.65 -5.93 4.84
C ALA A 158 -15.50 -4.51 5.40
N ARG A 159 -14.56 -4.32 6.33
CA ARG A 159 -14.28 -3.02 6.93
C ARG A 159 -13.66 -2.04 5.94
N ALA A 160 -12.68 -2.46 5.15
CA ALA A 160 -12.07 -1.63 4.12
C ALA A 160 -13.10 -1.20 3.06
N ALA A 161 -14.01 -2.11 2.67
CA ALA A 161 -15.12 -1.79 1.77
C ALA A 161 -16.08 -0.76 2.37
N GLN A 162 -16.42 -0.87 3.66
CA GLN A 162 -17.23 0.14 4.35
C GLN A 162 -16.55 1.51 4.37
N LEU A 163 -15.24 1.56 4.67
CA LEU A 163 -14.47 2.81 4.64
C LEU A 163 -14.51 3.45 3.25
N TYR A 164 -14.36 2.64 2.20
CA TYR A 164 -14.46 3.09 0.81
C TYR A 164 -15.85 3.66 0.49
N MET A 165 -16.92 2.90 0.76
CA MET A 165 -18.28 3.37 0.50
C MET A 165 -18.62 4.66 1.23
N ASN A 166 -18.23 4.77 2.52
CA ASN A 166 -18.45 5.97 3.32
C ASN A 166 -17.70 7.20 2.78
N ALA A 167 -16.55 7.00 2.12
CA ALA A 167 -15.80 8.09 1.50
C ALA A 167 -16.54 8.62 0.25
N PHE A 168 -17.00 7.72 -0.62
CA PHE A 168 -17.76 8.10 -1.82
C PHE A 168 -19.13 8.71 -1.51
N GLU A 169 -19.83 8.20 -0.48
CA GLU A 169 -21.10 8.79 -0.05
C GLU A 169 -20.93 10.25 0.40
N LYS A 170 -19.83 10.57 1.10
CA LYS A 170 -19.53 11.95 1.50
C LYS A 170 -19.25 12.85 0.29
N GLU A 171 -18.52 12.35 -0.71
CA GLU A 171 -18.25 13.09 -1.95
C GLU A 171 -19.52 13.35 -2.74
N LEU A 172 -20.40 12.35 -2.88
CA LEU A 172 -21.71 12.49 -3.55
C LEU A 172 -22.67 13.42 -2.78
N ALA A 173 -22.67 13.36 -1.45
CA ALA A 173 -23.47 14.25 -0.61
C ALA A 173 -23.00 15.70 -0.70
N GLY A 174 -21.68 15.94 -0.84
CA GLY A 174 -21.10 17.25 -1.10
C GLY A 174 -21.51 17.84 -2.46
N LEU A 175 -21.74 17.00 -3.48
CA LEU A 175 -22.20 17.42 -4.81
C LEU A 175 -23.71 17.74 -4.87
N SER A 176 -24.49 17.31 -3.89
CA SER A 176 -25.94 17.58 -3.81
C SER A 176 -26.29 18.83 -2.98
N GLY A 177 -25.28 19.57 -2.50
CA GLY A 177 -25.43 20.80 -1.74
C GLY A 177 -25.09 22.04 -2.57
N ASP A 178 -26.14 22.75 -2.99
CA ASP A 178 -26.17 24.11 -3.54
C ASP A 178 -25.68 24.33 -4.98
N GLY A 179 -26.55 24.96 -5.77
CA GLY A 179 -26.37 25.17 -7.20
C GLY A 179 -25.50 26.39 -7.51
N GLY A 180 -24.78 26.30 -8.63
CA GLY A 180 -24.26 27.46 -9.36
C GLY A 180 -22.74 27.61 -9.34
N HIS A 181 -22.13 27.33 -10.50
CA HIS A 181 -20.89 27.93 -10.99
C HIS A 181 -19.69 28.08 -10.03
N GLU A 182 -18.81 27.09 -10.03
CA GLU A 182 -17.40 27.16 -10.48
C GLU A 182 -16.73 25.83 -10.13
N LEU A 183 -15.94 25.27 -11.05
CA LEU A 183 -15.08 24.12 -10.77
C LEU A 183 -14.00 24.58 -9.78
N SER A 184 -14.31 24.52 -8.49
CA SER A 184 -13.38 24.85 -7.42
C SER A 184 -12.22 23.87 -7.44
N THR A 185 -11.03 24.42 -7.61
CA THR A 185 -9.74 23.72 -7.56
C THR A 185 -9.28 23.63 -6.10
N GLU A 186 -10.15 23.19 -5.20
CA GLU A 186 -9.78 22.93 -3.82
C GLU A 186 -9.43 21.45 -3.68
N GLY A 187 -8.13 21.20 -3.55
CA GLY A 187 -7.59 19.93 -3.15
C GLY A 187 -8.25 19.44 -1.86
N ILE A 188 -8.32 18.12 -1.77
CA ILE A 188 -8.89 17.35 -0.67
C ILE A 188 -8.40 17.93 0.66
N SER A 189 -9.33 18.44 1.46
CA SER A 189 -9.04 19.04 2.75
C SER A 189 -8.32 18.05 3.66
N THR A 190 -7.04 18.30 3.93
CA THR A 190 -6.22 17.61 4.92
C THR A 190 -6.57 18.12 6.32
N ASN A 191 -7.64 17.63 6.93
CA ASN A 191 -7.98 17.80 8.35
C ASN A 191 -9.08 16.76 8.65
N THR A 192 -8.96 15.76 9.50
CA THR A 192 -8.25 15.61 10.77
C THR A 192 -8.09 14.11 11.05
N LEU A 193 -6.86 13.61 11.22
CA LEU A 193 -6.60 12.34 11.90
C LEU A 193 -6.18 12.66 13.33
N PRO A 194 -6.77 12.07 14.39
CA PRO A 194 -6.36 12.35 15.75
C PRO A 194 -4.95 11.81 16.01
N THR A 195 -4.01 12.73 16.27
CA THR A 195 -2.65 12.43 16.70
C THR A 195 -2.68 11.76 18.09
N PRO A 196 -1.90 10.69 18.33
CA PRO A 196 -1.71 10.18 19.69
C PRO A 196 -0.95 11.21 20.55
N PRO A 197 -1.13 11.21 21.88
CA PRO A 197 -0.53 12.21 22.77
C PRO A 197 1.00 12.10 22.77
N PRO A 198 1.73 13.22 22.95
CA PRO A 198 3.19 13.22 22.95
C PRO A 198 3.75 12.49 24.17
N SER A 199 4.59 11.48 23.93
CA SER A 199 5.44 10.89 24.95
C SER A 199 6.66 11.78 25.14
N SER A 200 6.81 12.34 26.34
CA SER A 200 7.91 13.21 26.74
C SER A 200 9.20 12.39 26.87
N HIS A 201 10.15 12.55 25.94
CA HIS A 201 11.55 12.25 26.21
C HIS A 201 12.44 13.32 25.56
N ASP A 202 12.99 14.18 26.43
CA ASP A 202 14.15 15.01 26.16
C ASP A 202 15.32 14.14 25.71
N LEU A 203 15.88 14.37 24.51
CA LEU A 203 17.32 14.24 24.26
C LEU A 203 17.72 15.17 23.10
N ASN A 204 18.49 16.20 23.46
CA ASN A 204 19.40 16.94 22.58
C ASN A 204 20.13 16.02 21.60
N SER A 205 20.13 16.34 20.32
CA SER A 205 21.29 16.22 19.42
C SER A 205 21.06 16.98 18.11
N ALA A 206 22.06 17.76 17.71
CA ALA A 206 22.06 18.68 16.59
C ALA A 206 21.93 17.99 15.20
N PRO A 207 21.57 18.73 14.14
CA PRO A 207 21.33 18.16 12.81
C PRO A 207 22.64 17.74 12.12
N ILE A 208 22.70 16.51 11.63
CA ILE A 208 23.78 16.01 10.78
C ILE A 208 23.50 16.47 9.34
N THR A 209 24.48 17.15 8.73
CA THR A 209 24.40 17.75 7.38
C THR A 209 24.81 16.72 6.30
N PRO A 210 24.33 16.80 5.03
CA PRO A 210 24.38 15.71 4.04
C PRO A 210 25.76 15.37 3.42
N GLU A 211 26.88 15.67 4.07
CA GLU A 211 28.22 15.46 3.49
C GLU A 211 28.97 14.23 4.06
N GLN A 212 28.28 13.25 4.66
CA GLN A 212 28.94 12.09 5.29
C GLN A 212 28.36 10.72 4.90
N ILE A 213 28.04 10.51 3.62
CA ILE A 213 27.80 9.16 3.11
C ILE A 213 28.72 8.93 1.91
N ASP A 214 29.88 8.35 2.18
CA ASP A 214 30.64 7.50 1.24
C ASP A 214 30.24 6.04 1.48
#